data_AF-A0A3D5AN60-F1
#
_entry.id   AF-A0A3D5AN60-F1
#
_cell.length_a   1.000
_cell.length_b   1.000
_cell.length_c   1.000
_cell.angle_alpha   90.00
_cell.angle_beta   90.00
_cell.angle_gamma   90.00
#
_symmetry.space_group_name_H-M   'P 1'
#
loop_
_entity.id
_entity.type
_entity.pdbx_description
1 polymer ?
#
loop_
_entity_poly.entity_id
_entity_poly.type
_entity_poly.pdbx_seq_one_letter_code
_entity_poly.pdbx_strand_id
1 'polypeptide(L)' 'MTDKVMSPDEVVEELNDGMTIGIGGWGSRRKPMALVRAINS' A
#
# COMPACT_ATOMS: atom_id res chain seq x y z
N MET A 1 1.18 -10.05 -21.49
CA MET A 1 1.18 -9.11 -20.35
C MET A 1 1.33 -9.96 -19.11
N THR A 2 2.34 -9.72 -18.28
CA THR A 2 2.46 -10.38 -16.97
C THR A 2 1.39 -9.80 -16.05
N ASP A 3 0.73 -10.67 -15.29
CA ASP A 3 -0.17 -10.24 -14.22
C ASP A 3 0.62 -9.42 -13.18
N LYS A 4 -0.02 -8.37 -12.65
CA LYS A 4 0.55 -7.44 -11.66
C LYS A 4 -0.36 -7.28 -10.44
N VAL A 5 -1.37 -8.12 -10.31
CA VAL A 5 -2.25 -8.12 -9.15
C VAL A 5 -1.46 -8.68 -7.96
N MET A 6 -1.47 -7.94 -6.86
CA MET A 6 -0.92 -8.33 -5.57
C MET A 6 -1.92 -7.96 -4.48
N SER A 7 -1.93 -8.75 -3.42
CA SER A 7 -2.63 -8.44 -2.18
C SER A 7 -1.88 -7.35 -1.39
N PRO A 8 -2.55 -6.64 -0.45
CA PRO A 8 -1.89 -5.67 0.39
C PRO A 8 -0.74 -6.25 1.23
N ASP A 9 -0.88 -7.49 1.69
CA ASP A 9 0.13 -8.14 2.53
C ASP A 9 1.39 -8.48 1.72
N GLU A 10 1.23 -8.99 0.50
CA GLU A 10 2.35 -9.20 -0.44
C GLU A 10 3.09 -7.90 -0.76
N VAL A 11 2.38 -6.76 -0.83
CA VAL A 11 3.04 -5.46 -0.99
C VAL A 11 3.85 -5.08 0.24
N VAL A 12 3.34 -5.36 1.45
CA VAL A 12 4.03 -5.05 2.72
C VAL A 12 5.30 -5.87 2.89
N GLU A 13 5.32 -7.12 2.43
CA GLU A 13 6.52 -7.98 2.45
C GLU A 13 7.70 -7.41 1.64
N GLU A 14 7.42 -6.58 0.62
CA GLU A 14 8.46 -5.91 -0.17
C GLU A 14 8.94 -4.59 0.48
N LEU A 15 8.29 -4.13 1.55
CA LEU A 15 8.65 -2.90 2.24
C LEU A 15 9.79 -3.11 3.23
N ASN A 16 10.52 -2.04 3.51
CA ASN A 16 11.68 -2.01 4.40
C ASN A 16 11.61 -0.74 5.24
N ASP A 17 12.16 -0.82 6.46
CA ASP A 17 12.18 0.29 7.40
C ASP A 17 12.88 1.52 6.82
N GLY A 18 12.33 2.70 7.13
CA GLY A 18 12.86 3.98 6.67
C GLY A 18 12.49 4.33 5.22
N MET A 19 11.77 3.47 4.49
CA MET A 19 11.27 3.83 3.16
C MET A 19 10.24 4.96 3.21
N THR A 20 10.33 5.86 2.23
CA THR A 20 9.33 6.91 2.00
C THR A 20 8.34 6.45 0.95
N ILE A 21 7.05 6.37 1.32
CA ILE A 21 5.98 5.87 0.45
C ILE A 21 4.99 7.01 0.17
N GLY A 22 4.72 7.27 -1.12
CA GLY A 22 3.69 8.22 -1.53
C GLY A 22 2.29 7.57 -1.52
N ILE A 23 1.33 8.20 -0.83
CA ILE A 23 -0.06 7.73 -0.79
C ILE A 23 -0.98 8.76 -1.45
N GLY A 24 -1.63 8.37 -2.55
CA GLY A 24 -2.60 9.20 -3.25
C GLY A 24 -3.99 9.21 -2.58
N GLY A 25 -4.73 10.30 -2.77
CA GLY A 25 -6.10 10.51 -2.28
C GLY A 25 -6.46 11.99 -2.17
N TRP A 26 -7.74 12.32 -1.98
CA TRP A 26 -8.19 13.69 -1.68
C TRP A 26 -9.05 13.70 -0.41
N GLY A 27 -8.53 14.28 0.67
CA GLY A 27 -9.16 14.18 1.99
C GLY A 27 -9.43 12.72 2.34
N SER A 28 -10.69 12.39 2.65
CA SER A 28 -11.13 11.01 2.93
C SER A 28 -11.42 10.16 1.68
N ARG A 29 -11.38 10.73 0.47
CA ARG A 29 -11.76 10.03 -0.77
C ARG A 29 -10.59 9.34 -1.44
N ARG A 30 -10.86 8.10 -1.87
CA ARG A 30 -9.96 7.24 -2.68
C ARG A 30 -8.58 6.99 -2.05
N LYS A 31 -8.43 7.19 -0.75
CA LYS A 31 -7.23 6.76 -0.03
C LYS A 31 -7.25 5.23 0.03
N PRO A 32 -6.16 4.53 -0.32
CA PRO A 32 -6.10 3.07 -0.33
C PRO A 32 -6.00 2.53 1.11
N MET A 33 -7.10 2.62 1.86
CA MET A 33 -7.10 2.33 3.30
C MET A 33 -6.80 0.86 3.63
N ALA A 34 -7.05 -0.07 2.72
CA ALA A 34 -6.64 -1.47 2.90
C ALA A 34 -5.11 -1.57 3.04
N LEU A 35 -4.36 -0.98 2.11
CA LEU A 35 -2.89 -0.96 2.16
C LEU A 35 -2.36 -0.18 3.37
N VAL A 36 -2.95 0.99 3.65
CA VAL A 36 -2.56 1.80 4.81
C VAL A 36 -2.74 1.04 6.12
N ARG A 37 -3.79 0.22 6.25
CA ARG A 37 -4.02 -0.60 7.43
C ARG A 37 -3.03 -1.76 7.52
N ALA A 38 -2.74 -2.43 6.41
CA ALA A 38 -1.76 -3.50 6.35
C ALA A 38 -0.37 -3.05 6.83
N ILE A 39 0.09 -1.86 6.41
CA ILE A 39 1.38 -1.28 6.85
C ILE A 39 1.44 -1.03 8.38
N ASN A 40 0.29 -0.77 9.02
CA ASN A 40 0.22 -0.46 10.46
C ASN A 40 -0.29 -1.63 11.31
N SER A 41 -0.45 -2.82 10.73
CA SER A 41 -0.85 -4.03 11.45
C SER A 41 0.38 -4.75 11.97
#